data_AF-A0AAD8NB14-F1
#
_entry.id   AF-A0AAD8NB14-F1
#
_cell.length_a   1.000
_cell.length_b   1.000
_cell.length_c   1.000
_cell.angle_alpha   90.00
_cell.angle_beta   90.00
_cell.angle_gamma   90.00
#
_symmetry.space_group_name_H-M   'P 1'
#
loop_
_entity.id
_entity.type
_entity.pdbx_description
1 polymer ?
#
loop_
_entity_poly.entity_id
_entity_poly.type
_entity_poly.pdbx_seq_one_letter_code
_entity_poly.pdbx_strand_id
1 'polypeptide(L)'
;MANGARFYTPKSQRSQDPRGSAAAVVYRGKYADNAFCDRMIMWSIPWQRFTQDNAAYCEINEVGHFNGAVWDEVYNKIPYAGRESTANWKECRTKVTVESDTSPIYKAICTRVSTVVTSV
;
A
#
# COMPACT_ATOMS: atom_id res chain seq x y z
N MET A 1 6.44 6.12 -21.54
CA MET A 1 5.71 6.67 -20.36
C MET A 1 6.29 5.99 -19.13
N ALA A 2 6.80 6.76 -18.16
CA ALA A 2 7.60 6.23 -17.06
C ALA A 2 6.76 5.32 -16.13
N ASN A 3 7.16 4.05 -16.02
CA ASN A 3 6.74 3.13 -14.97
C ASN A 3 7.43 3.56 -13.66
N GLY A 4 6.94 4.62 -13.02
CA GLY A 4 7.55 5.17 -11.81
C GLY A 4 6.74 4.81 -10.58
N ALA A 5 7.30 3.98 -9.71
CA ALA A 5 6.91 3.95 -8.31
C ALA A 5 7.05 5.37 -7.74
N ARG A 6 5.95 5.97 -7.28
CA ARG A 6 5.99 7.25 -6.56
C ARG A 6 6.11 6.96 -5.07
N PHE A 7 7.19 7.45 -4.46
CA PHE A 7 7.45 7.31 -3.03
C PHE A 7 6.94 8.54 -2.28
N TYR A 8 6.13 8.32 -1.25
CA TYR A 8 5.76 9.36 -0.30
C TYR A 8 6.42 9.10 1.06
N THR A 9 7.04 10.12 1.63
CA THR A 9 7.54 10.14 3.01
C THR A 9 6.85 11.26 3.79
N PRO A 10 6.47 11.06 5.06
CA PRO A 10 5.92 12.12 5.90
C PRO A 10 6.91 13.29 6.05
N LYS A 11 6.39 14.54 6.15
CA LYS A 11 7.20 15.77 6.25
C LYS A 11 8.25 15.72 7.38
N SER A 12 9.43 16.29 7.13
CA SER A 12 10.59 16.26 8.02
C SER A 12 10.44 17.14 9.27
N GLN A 13 10.66 16.57 10.47
CA GLN A 13 10.93 17.30 11.71
C GLN A 13 12.22 16.79 12.36
N ARG A 14 13.16 17.68 12.72
CA ARG A 14 14.46 17.50 13.45
C ARG A 14 15.21 16.14 13.37
N SER A 15 16.50 16.21 13.03
CA SER A 15 17.33 15.07 12.63
C SER A 15 17.79 14.09 13.73
N GLN A 16 17.31 14.23 14.97
CA GLN A 16 17.81 13.44 16.11
C GLN A 16 16.73 12.64 16.87
N ASP A 17 15.46 12.72 16.45
CA ASP A 17 14.43 11.89 17.05
C ASP A 17 14.51 10.48 16.46
N PRO A 18 14.52 9.42 17.28
CA PRO A 18 14.54 8.06 16.77
C PRO A 18 13.27 7.77 15.97
N ARG A 19 13.43 7.28 14.74
CA ARG A 19 12.34 7.15 13.77
C ARG A 19 12.10 5.73 13.31
N GLY A 20 10.83 5.48 13.04
CA GLY A 20 10.37 4.32 12.30
C GLY A 20 10.56 4.48 10.78
N SER A 21 10.11 3.48 10.03
CA SER A 21 10.04 3.52 8.57
C SER A 21 8.58 3.56 8.13
N ALA A 22 8.18 4.61 7.41
CA ALA A 22 6.84 4.70 6.83
C ALA A 22 6.92 5.27 5.42
N ALA A 23 6.32 4.57 4.46
CA ALA A 23 6.23 5.04 3.09
C ALA A 23 5.06 4.37 2.35
N ALA A 24 4.68 4.97 1.23
CA ALA A 24 3.73 4.40 0.29
C ALA A 24 4.32 4.35 -1.13
N VAL A 25 3.88 3.37 -1.91
CA VAL A 25 4.25 3.18 -3.32
C VAL A 25 2.99 2.92 -4.13
N VAL A 26 2.90 3.57 -5.29
CA VAL A 26 1.83 3.35 -6.27
C VAL A 26 2.38 2.63 -7.49
N TYR A 27 1.73 1.51 -7.86
CA TYR A 27 1.99 0.76 -9.07
C TYR A 27 0.84 0.90 -10.05
N ARG A 28 1.14 1.16 -11.32
CA ARG A 28 0.15 1.04 -12.38
C ARG A 28 0.04 -0.42 -12.81
N GLY A 29 -1.12 -1.02 -12.59
CA GLY A 29 -1.44 -2.38 -13.00
C GLY A 29 -2.53 -2.42 -14.06
N LYS A 30 -2.68 -3.58 -14.71
CA LYS A 30 -3.85 -3.87 -15.56
C LYS A 30 -4.91 -4.59 -14.75
N TYR A 31 -6.17 -4.22 -14.94
CA TYR A 31 -7.32 -5.01 -14.47
C TYR A 31 -8.06 -5.71 -15.61
N ALA A 32 -7.85 -5.27 -16.86
CA ALA A 32 -8.24 -5.96 -18.09
C ALA A 32 -7.19 -5.65 -19.18
N ASP A 33 -7.25 -6.33 -20.32
CA ASP A 33 -6.18 -6.31 -21.33
C ASP A 33 -5.84 -4.88 -21.81
N ASN A 34 -6.86 -4.01 -21.88
CA ASN A 34 -6.76 -2.60 -22.28
C ASN A 34 -7.21 -1.63 -21.18
N ALA A 35 -7.23 -2.04 -19.91
CA ALA A 35 -7.71 -1.19 -18.82
C ALA A 35 -6.81 -1.26 -17.57
N PHE A 36 -6.53 -0.08 -17.00
CA PHE A 36 -5.51 0.11 -15.98
C PHE A 36 -6.10 0.58 -14.65
N CYS A 37 -5.42 0.23 -13.56
CA CYS A 37 -5.68 0.73 -12.21
C CYS A 37 -4.37 1.18 -11.56
N ASP A 38 -4.49 2.05 -10.57
CA ASP A 38 -3.39 2.37 -9.68
C ASP A 38 -3.57 1.59 -8.37
N ARG A 39 -2.54 0.83 -8.00
CA ARG A 39 -2.47 0.00 -6.79
C ARG A 39 -1.52 0.67 -5.81
N MET A 40 -2.05 1.17 -4.70
CA MET A 40 -1.23 1.75 -3.64
C MET A 40 -0.96 0.72 -2.56
N ILE A 41 0.29 0.62 -2.15
CA ILE A 41 0.72 -0.15 -0.99
C ILE A 41 1.45 0.78 -0.02
N MET A 42 1.36 0.49 1.27
CA MET A 42 1.92 1.31 2.32
C MET A 42 2.36 0.45 3.49
N TRP A 43 3.47 0.83 4.10
CA TRP A 43 3.94 0.28 5.37
C TRP A 43 4.18 1.38 6.39
N SER A 44 4.06 1.00 7.66
CA SER A 44 4.54 1.78 8.79
C SER A 44 5.14 0.84 9.84
N ILE A 45 6.40 1.08 10.17
CA ILE A 45 7.18 0.35 11.15
C ILE A 45 7.56 1.39 12.21
N PRO A 46 6.77 1.57 13.27
CA PRO A 46 7.01 2.61 14.26
C PRO A 46 8.29 2.32 15.05
N TRP A 47 8.99 3.37 15.49
CA TRP A 47 10.13 3.20 16.41
C TRP A 47 9.67 2.72 17.80
N GLN A 48 8.52 3.22 18.27
CA GLN A 48 7.95 2.85 19.57
C GLN A 48 7.21 1.51 19.52
N ARG A 49 7.97 0.41 19.47
CA ARG A 49 7.41 -0.95 19.37
C ARG A 49 6.67 -1.42 20.63
N PHE A 50 6.90 -0.77 21.78
CA PHE A 50 6.22 -1.11 23.04
C PHE A 50 4.74 -0.73 23.07
N THR A 51 4.33 0.27 22.28
CA THR A 51 2.95 0.79 22.28
C THR A 51 2.30 0.75 20.91
N GLN A 52 3.06 0.48 19.85
CA GLN A 52 2.59 0.49 18.47
C GLN A 52 3.10 -0.75 17.71
N ASP A 53 2.19 -1.43 17.01
CA ASP A 53 2.55 -2.52 16.11
C ASP A 53 2.85 -2.01 14.68
N ASN A 54 3.41 -2.86 13.84
CA ASN A 54 3.61 -2.57 12.43
C ASN A 54 2.26 -2.57 11.70
N ALA A 55 2.15 -1.72 10.70
CA ALA A 55 0.95 -1.55 9.89
C ALA A 55 1.26 -1.78 8.41
N ALA A 56 0.36 -2.49 7.74
CA ALA A 56 0.37 -2.68 6.29
C ALA A 56 -0.98 -2.26 5.71
N TYR A 57 -0.96 -1.41 4.70
CA TYR A 57 -2.18 -0.89 4.09
C TYR A 57 -2.10 -0.91 2.57
N CYS A 58 -3.23 -1.11 1.91
CA CYS A 58 -3.31 -1.06 0.45
C CYS A 58 -4.68 -0.57 -0.01
N GLU A 59 -4.68 0.03 -1.21
CA GLU A 59 -5.88 0.44 -1.92
C GLU A 59 -5.71 0.17 -3.42
N ILE A 60 -6.83 0.01 -4.13
CA ILE A 60 -6.85 -0.07 -5.59
C ILE A 60 -7.89 0.93 -6.07
N ASN A 61 -7.46 1.86 -6.93
CA ASN A 61 -8.31 2.90 -7.47
C ASN A 61 -8.06 3.08 -8.97
N GLU A 62 -8.86 3.95 -9.58
CA GLU A 62 -8.67 4.38 -10.96
C GLU A 62 -7.33 5.11 -11.17
N VAL A 63 -6.89 5.12 -12.43
CA VAL A 63 -5.66 5.78 -12.85
C VAL A 63 -5.68 7.26 -12.46
N GLY A 64 -4.66 7.70 -11.75
CA GLY A 64 -4.47 9.10 -11.35
C GLY A 64 -5.05 9.47 -10.00
N HIS A 65 -5.75 8.55 -9.31
CA HIS A 65 -6.32 8.80 -7.98
C HIS A 65 -5.29 9.35 -6.97
N PHE A 66 -4.05 8.85 -7.00
CA PHE A 66 -2.99 9.22 -6.07
C PHE A 66 -2.11 10.41 -6.52
N ASN A 67 -2.50 11.13 -7.59
CA ASN A 67 -1.74 12.30 -8.07
C ASN A 67 -2.01 13.59 -7.28
N GLY A 68 -3.06 13.61 -6.46
CA GLY A 68 -3.49 14.78 -5.69
C GLY A 68 -3.14 14.73 -4.19
N ALA A 69 -3.85 15.54 -3.41
CA ALA A 69 -3.66 15.69 -1.96
C ALA A 69 -4.30 14.56 -1.12
N VAL A 70 -4.21 13.30 -1.58
CA VAL A 70 -4.79 12.14 -0.88
C VAL A 70 -3.88 11.56 0.22
N TRP A 71 -2.63 12.02 0.28
CA TRP A 71 -1.60 11.39 1.11
C TRP A 71 -1.80 11.59 2.60
N ASP A 72 -2.39 12.71 3.02
CA ASP A 72 -2.73 12.95 4.43
C ASP A 72 -3.84 12.00 4.88
N GLU A 73 -4.86 11.77 4.03
CA GLU A 73 -5.93 10.80 4.29
C GLU A 73 -5.38 9.38 4.35
N VAL A 74 -4.52 8.99 3.41
CA VAL A 74 -3.86 7.68 3.39
C VAL A 74 -3.02 7.48 4.66
N TYR A 75 -2.26 8.50 5.08
CA TYR A 75 -1.45 8.44 6.30
C TYR A 75 -2.32 8.27 7.56
N ASN A 76 -3.46 8.96 7.63
CA ASN A 76 -4.39 8.85 8.75
C ASN A 76 -5.07 7.48 8.86
N LYS A 77 -5.04 6.64 7.82
CA LYS A 77 -5.57 5.27 7.86
C LYS A 77 -4.61 4.27 8.51
N ILE A 78 -3.30 4.57 8.58
CA ILE A 78 -2.27 3.67 9.11
C ILE A 78 -2.55 3.18 10.53
N PRO A 79 -2.92 4.02 11.52
CA PRO A 79 -3.07 3.57 12.90
C PRO A 79 -4.17 2.51 13.07
N TYR A 80 -5.07 2.40 12.10
CA TYR A 80 -6.16 1.43 12.06
C TYR A 80 -5.86 0.25 11.14
N ALA A 81 -4.87 0.37 10.26
CA ALA A 81 -4.41 -0.70 9.40
C ALA A 81 -3.52 -1.61 10.23
N GLY A 82 -4.05 -2.76 10.66
CA GLY A 82 -3.24 -3.78 11.33
C GLY A 82 -2.11 -4.31 10.44
N ARG A 83 -1.56 -5.47 10.81
CA ARG A 83 -0.43 -6.09 10.08
C ARG A 83 -0.78 -6.62 8.69
N GLU A 84 -2.05 -6.63 8.30
CA GLU A 84 -2.48 -7.01 6.97
C GLU A 84 -3.62 -6.14 6.45
N SER A 85 -3.67 -5.99 5.14
CA SER A 85 -4.78 -5.34 4.43
C SER A 85 -5.03 -6.03 3.10
N THR A 86 -6.29 -6.03 2.68
CA THR A 86 -6.72 -6.54 1.37
C THR A 86 -7.65 -5.55 0.71
N ALA A 87 -7.35 -5.19 -0.53
CA ALA A 87 -8.20 -4.39 -1.38
C ALA A 87 -8.66 -5.21 -2.60
N ASN A 88 -9.94 -5.09 -2.94
CA ASN A 88 -10.53 -5.67 -4.15
C ASN A 88 -11.16 -4.54 -4.96
N TRP A 89 -10.88 -4.50 -6.26
CA TRP A 89 -11.49 -3.54 -7.17
C TRP A 89 -11.53 -4.12 -8.58
N LYS A 90 -12.74 -4.23 -9.16
CA LYS A 90 -12.97 -4.98 -10.41
C LYS A 90 -12.35 -6.38 -10.33
N GLU A 91 -11.70 -6.85 -11.40
CA GLU A 91 -10.95 -8.12 -11.43
C GLU A 91 -9.56 -8.01 -10.79
N CYS A 92 -9.29 -7.04 -9.90
CA CYS A 92 -8.00 -6.92 -9.23
C CYS A 92 -8.12 -7.14 -7.73
N ARG A 93 -7.11 -7.82 -7.20
CA ARG A 93 -6.91 -7.98 -5.76
C ARG A 93 -5.48 -7.63 -5.39
N THR A 94 -5.32 -6.95 -4.28
CA THR A 94 -4.02 -6.64 -3.67
C THR A 94 -4.11 -7.04 -2.21
N LYS A 95 -3.23 -7.93 -1.75
CA LYS A 95 -3.06 -8.27 -0.34
C LYS A 95 -1.68 -7.82 0.11
N VAL A 96 -1.61 -7.15 1.25
CA VAL A 96 -0.35 -6.75 1.89
C VAL A 96 -0.27 -7.33 3.30
N THR A 97 0.93 -7.70 3.71
CA THR A 97 1.23 -8.20 5.06
C THR A 97 2.57 -7.67 5.53
N VAL A 98 2.69 -7.37 6.82
CA VAL A 98 3.95 -7.03 7.48
C VAL A 98 4.12 -7.85 8.74
N GLU A 99 5.32 -8.35 8.98
CA GLU A 99 5.65 -9.06 10.22
C GLU A 99 5.72 -8.09 11.42
N SER A 100 5.62 -8.61 12.64
CA SER A 100 5.76 -7.82 13.86
C SER A 100 7.21 -7.87 14.34
N ASP A 101 8.07 -7.04 13.74
CA ASP A 101 9.49 -6.94 14.09
C ASP A 101 10.00 -5.50 13.82
N THR A 102 11.22 -5.14 14.26
CA THR A 102 11.86 -3.87 13.93
C THR A 102 12.42 -3.82 12.51
N SER A 103 12.73 -4.99 11.93
CA SER A 103 13.21 -5.16 10.55
C SER A 103 12.35 -6.20 9.80
N PRO A 104 11.03 -5.96 9.69
CA PRO A 104 10.08 -6.99 9.27
C PRO A 104 10.16 -7.27 7.77
N ILE A 105 9.73 -8.47 7.37
CA ILE A 105 9.39 -8.72 5.97
C ILE A 105 8.03 -8.07 5.67
N TYR A 106 8.03 -7.18 4.69
CA TYR A 106 6.82 -6.64 4.07
C TYR A 106 6.55 -7.36 2.75
N LYS A 107 5.34 -7.87 2.55
CA LYS A 107 4.93 -8.60 1.35
C LYS A 107 3.69 -7.96 0.75
N ALA A 108 3.76 -7.63 -0.54
CA ALA A 108 2.63 -7.22 -1.35
C ALA A 108 2.39 -8.23 -2.47
N ILE A 109 1.19 -8.79 -2.53
CA ILE A 109 0.76 -9.71 -3.58
C ILE A 109 -0.34 -9.02 -4.39
N CYS A 110 -0.03 -8.74 -5.65
CA CYS A 110 -0.93 -8.12 -6.61
C CYS A 110 -1.39 -9.16 -7.64
N THR A 111 -2.67 -9.52 -7.64
CA THR A 111 -3.23 -10.48 -8.59
C THR A 111 -4.36 -9.87 -9.41
N ARG A 112 -4.62 -10.50 -10.56
CA ARG A 112 -5.89 -10.38 -11.29
C ARG A 112 -6.74 -11.59 -10.88
N VAL A 113 -7.99 -11.36 -10.51
CA VAL A 113 -8.98 -12.41 -10.26
C VAL A 113 -9.47 -12.85 -11.65
N SER A 114 -8.83 -13.87 -12.21
CA SER A 114 -9.35 -14.49 -13.44
C SER A 114 -10.58 -15.32 -13.07
N THR A 115 -11.75 -14.91 -13.52
CA THR A 115 -12.93 -15.78 -13.57
C THR A 115 -12.59 -16.91 -14.53
N VAL A 116 -12.41 -18.13 -14.01
CA VAL A 116 -12.43 -19.32 -14.87
C VAL A 116 -13.86 -19.42 -15.36
N VAL A 117 -14.12 -19.05 -16.62
CA VAL A 117 -15.38 -19.35 -17.26
C VAL A 117 -15.43 -20.87 -17.36
N THR A 118 -16.17 -21.50 -16.45
CA THR A 118 -16.50 -22.91 -16.58
C THR A 118 -17.48 -22.98 -17.75
N SER A 119 -16.97 -23.28 -18.95
CA SER A 119 -17.82 -23.65 -20.08
C SER A 119 -18.60 -24.89 -19.68
N VAL A 120 -19.93 -24.79 -19.72
CA VAL A 120 -20.89 -25.88 -19.53
C VAL A 120 -20.87 -26.86 -20.70
#